data_AF-A0A5M6BRF0-F1
#
_entry.id   AF-A0A5M6BRF0-F1
#
_cell.length_a   1.000
_cell.length_b   1.000
_cell.length_c   1.000
_cell.angle_alpha   90.00
_cell.angle_beta   90.00
_cell.angle_gamma   90.00
#
_symmetry.space_group_name_H-M   'P 1'
#
loop_
_entity.id
_entity.type
_entity.pdbx_description
1 polymer ?
#
loop_
_entity_poly.entity_id
_entity_poly.type
_entity_poly.pdbx_seq_one_letter_code
_entity_poly.pdbx_strand_id
1 'polypeptide(L)'
;MSEDPSGWSLTESDPQVFTQLLRDLGVKGLQVDDLYSLDSSTLETLKPIHALIFLFKYVESSGSSGEGTSGVEVDPLENGVWFANQVINNSCGTLAALNAVMNIRPQASSNPDETVELGPELDNLRDFGAGMGSQDLGHILSSSPHIREVHNSFSKSSPFALDPTAFPDREKEDAYHFVAYLPINGILYELDGLRRNPIMHAPVEEGDAWLDTARETIESRIGTYPPGSLMFNLLCVRSAAIPRLQRLLNDPTTPAEVRFQLQDQLEHERTKSQRGEMENSLRRHNLLPTVFALFKAMGEKGVIGKAVEEARAKGKDRKERRAAKGEE
;
A
#
# COMPACT_ATOMS: atom_id res chain seq x y z
N MET A 1 -5.34 14.40 16.38
CA MET A 1 -4.05 13.87 15.89
C MET A 1 -3.09 15.04 15.97
N SER A 2 -2.49 15.24 17.13
CA SER A 2 -1.26 16.01 17.21
C SER A 2 -0.29 15.37 16.21
N GLU A 3 0.41 16.18 15.41
CA GLU A 3 1.49 15.67 14.56
C GLU A 3 2.33 14.70 15.38
N ASP A 4 2.52 13.48 14.86
CA ASP A 4 3.50 12.58 15.44
C ASP A 4 4.82 13.36 15.45
N PRO A 5 5.53 13.47 16.60
CA PRO A 5 6.76 14.28 16.69
C PRO A 5 7.84 13.84 15.68
N SER A 6 7.70 12.65 15.10
CA SER A 6 8.54 12.16 14.01
C SER A 6 8.29 12.84 12.65
N GLY A 7 7.14 13.50 12.45
CA GLY A 7 6.78 14.16 11.21
C GLY A 7 6.33 13.20 10.09
N TRP A 8 5.91 11.98 10.42
CA TRP A 8 5.35 10.99 9.49
C TRP A 8 3.85 10.79 9.76
N SER A 9 3.08 10.61 8.69
CA SER A 9 1.62 10.61 8.71
C SER A 9 1.06 9.24 8.35
N LEU A 10 -0.15 8.91 8.81
CA LEU A 10 -0.76 7.63 8.44
C LEU A 10 -1.05 7.58 6.93
N THR A 11 -0.54 6.54 6.28
CA THR A 11 -0.78 6.27 4.86
C THR A 11 -2.02 5.37 4.70
N GLU A 12 -2.90 5.72 3.77
CA GLU A 12 -4.05 4.90 3.39
C GLU A 12 -3.60 3.68 2.56
N SER A 13 -4.20 2.51 2.80
CA SER A 13 -3.97 1.31 1.98
C SER A 13 -4.71 1.41 0.66
N ASP A 14 -4.15 2.19 -0.26
CA ASP A 14 -4.76 2.46 -1.57
C ASP A 14 -3.73 2.22 -2.69
N PRO A 15 -4.07 1.43 -3.72
CA PRO A 15 -3.14 1.09 -4.79
C PRO A 15 -2.65 2.31 -5.57
N GLN A 16 -3.45 3.37 -5.70
CA GLN A 16 -3.07 4.60 -6.40
C GLN A 16 -2.14 5.46 -5.57
N VAL A 17 -2.28 5.45 -4.24
CA VAL A 17 -1.31 6.06 -3.32
C VAL A 17 0.04 5.36 -3.44
N PHE A 18 0.08 4.03 -3.37
CA PHE A 18 1.34 3.28 -3.48
C PHE A 18 1.96 3.40 -4.88
N THR A 19 1.15 3.35 -5.95
CA THR A 19 1.64 3.56 -7.33
C THR A 19 2.29 4.93 -7.49
N GLN A 20 1.62 5.99 -7.02
CA GLN A 20 2.16 7.34 -7.14
C GLN A 20 3.35 7.56 -6.21
N LEU A 21 3.37 6.96 -5.02
CA LEU A 21 4.51 7.00 -4.10
C LEU A 21 5.76 6.41 -4.76
N LEU A 22 5.66 5.21 -5.35
CA LEU A 22 6.79 4.59 -6.04
C LEU A 22 7.27 5.44 -7.22
N ARG A 23 6.34 5.99 -8.00
CA ARG A 23 6.65 6.88 -9.13
C ARG A 23 7.36 8.16 -8.68
N ASP A 24 6.88 8.79 -7.62
CA ASP A 24 7.46 10.04 -7.08
C ASP A 24 8.85 9.81 -6.47
N LEU A 25 9.14 8.60 -5.98
CA LEU A 25 10.47 8.15 -5.57
C LEU A 25 11.39 7.74 -6.73
N GLY A 26 10.91 7.83 -7.98
CA GLY A 26 11.69 7.58 -9.19
C GLY A 26 11.64 6.14 -9.72
N VAL A 27 10.88 5.25 -9.09
CA VAL A 27 10.71 3.86 -9.57
C VAL A 27 9.93 3.87 -10.89
N LYS A 28 10.43 3.11 -11.88
CA LYS A 28 9.81 3.00 -13.21
C LYS A 28 9.38 1.57 -13.50
N GLY A 29 8.42 1.46 -14.43
CA GLY A 29 7.95 0.17 -14.94
C GLY A 29 7.06 -0.62 -13.97
N LEU A 30 6.73 -0.09 -12.80
CA LEU A 30 5.88 -0.75 -11.79
C LEU A 30 4.59 0.04 -11.53
N GLN A 31 3.53 -0.70 -11.18
CA GLN A 31 2.28 -0.16 -10.65
C GLN A 31 1.79 -1.06 -9.50
N VAL A 32 0.86 -0.54 -8.70
CA VAL A 32 0.24 -1.26 -7.59
C VAL A 32 -1.24 -1.43 -7.84
N ASP A 33 -1.74 -2.62 -7.50
CA ASP A 33 -3.10 -3.09 -7.73
C ASP A 33 -3.67 -3.75 -6.48
N ASP A 34 -4.97 -3.57 -6.21
CA ASP A 34 -5.68 -4.30 -5.16
C ASP A 34 -5.89 -5.76 -5.59
N LEU A 35 -5.69 -6.69 -4.65
CA LEU A 35 -6.08 -8.08 -4.79
C LEU A 35 -7.32 -8.36 -3.94
N TYR A 36 -8.45 -8.57 -4.60
CA TYR A 36 -9.70 -8.98 -3.95
C TYR A 36 -9.79 -10.50 -3.75
N SER A 37 -8.96 -11.25 -4.48
CA SER A 37 -8.90 -12.70 -4.44
C SER A 37 -7.49 -13.17 -4.79
N LEU A 38 -7.09 -14.28 -4.19
CA LEU A 38 -5.84 -14.99 -4.47
C LEU A 38 -6.03 -16.16 -5.44
N ASP A 39 -7.20 -16.28 -6.07
CA ASP A 39 -7.43 -17.32 -7.06
C ASP A 39 -6.56 -17.12 -8.32
N SER A 40 -6.20 -18.22 -8.96
CA SER A 40 -5.29 -18.22 -10.11
C SER A 40 -5.80 -17.37 -11.28
N SER A 41 -7.12 -17.25 -11.48
CA SER A 41 -7.69 -16.49 -12.60
C SER A 41 -7.53 -14.98 -12.38
N THR A 42 -7.72 -14.51 -11.14
CA THR A 42 -7.47 -13.11 -10.77
C THR A 42 -5.99 -12.77 -10.94
N LEU A 43 -5.10 -13.61 -10.39
CA LEU A 43 -3.66 -13.38 -10.44
C LEU A 43 -3.11 -13.37 -11.87
N GLU A 44 -3.62 -14.23 -12.76
CA GLU A 44 -3.18 -14.29 -14.16
C GLU A 44 -3.40 -12.97 -14.90
N THR A 45 -4.51 -12.27 -14.66
CA THR A 45 -4.77 -10.95 -15.28
C THR A 45 -3.80 -9.87 -14.80
N LEU A 46 -3.21 -10.06 -13.61
CA LEU A 46 -2.33 -9.10 -12.95
C LEU A 46 -0.84 -9.37 -13.16
N LYS A 47 -0.48 -10.36 -13.97
CA LYS A 47 0.91 -10.68 -14.29
C LYS A 47 1.61 -9.65 -15.19
N PRO A 48 2.94 -9.51 -15.07
CA PRO A 48 3.81 -10.14 -14.07
C PRO A 48 3.73 -9.43 -12.71
N ILE A 49 3.60 -10.21 -11.63
CA ILE A 49 3.58 -9.74 -10.24
C ILE A 49 4.96 -9.95 -9.63
N HIS A 50 5.49 -8.94 -8.94
CA HIS A 50 6.83 -8.94 -8.36
C HIS A 50 6.83 -9.03 -6.84
N ALA A 51 5.79 -8.51 -6.18
CA ALA A 51 5.64 -8.55 -4.73
C ALA A 51 4.17 -8.42 -4.33
N LEU A 52 3.85 -8.89 -3.13
CA LEU A 52 2.59 -8.63 -2.44
C LEU A 52 2.84 -7.77 -1.21
N ILE A 53 1.94 -6.85 -0.91
CA ILE A 53 1.96 -6.04 0.31
C ILE A 53 0.66 -6.33 1.07
N PHE A 54 0.79 -6.90 2.26
CA PHE A 54 -0.34 -7.34 3.07
C PHE A 54 -0.52 -6.44 4.29
N LEU A 55 -1.75 -5.95 4.48
CA LEU A 55 -2.18 -5.16 5.62
C LEU A 55 -3.12 -5.99 6.49
N PHE A 56 -2.85 -6.02 7.79
CA PHE A 56 -3.68 -6.70 8.77
C PHE A 56 -3.74 -5.91 10.08
N LYS A 57 -4.76 -6.19 10.91
CA LYS A 57 -4.84 -5.63 12.27
C LYS A 57 -3.70 -6.16 13.12
N TYR A 58 -2.87 -5.26 13.63
CA TYR A 58 -1.79 -5.59 14.55
C TYR A 58 -2.38 -6.02 15.90
N VAL A 59 -1.91 -7.16 16.40
CA VAL A 59 -2.23 -7.67 17.72
C VAL A 59 -0.91 -7.78 18.45
N GLU A 60 -0.73 -7.02 19.54
CA GLU A 60 0.44 -7.17 20.39
C GLU A 60 0.46 -8.60 20.94
N SER A 61 1.42 -9.40 20.50
CA SER A 61 1.56 -10.75 21.04
C SER A 61 2.03 -10.65 22.48
N SER A 62 1.22 -11.16 23.40
CA SER A 62 1.60 -11.28 24.80
C SER A 62 2.65 -12.40 24.93
N GLY A 63 3.92 -12.06 24.71
CA GLY A 63 5.06 -12.82 25.23
C GLY A 63 5.15 -14.31 24.88
N SER A 64 4.88 -14.71 23.63
CA SER A 64 5.32 -16.02 23.16
C SER A 64 6.16 -15.91 21.89
N SER A 65 7.44 -16.17 22.06
CA SER A 65 8.34 -16.62 21.02
C SER A 65 7.73 -17.84 20.31
N GLY A 66 7.25 -17.66 19.08
CA GLY A 66 6.80 -18.76 18.20
C GLY A 66 5.38 -18.67 17.62
N GLU A 67 4.80 -17.49 17.44
CA GLU A 67 3.47 -17.38 16.81
C GLU A 67 3.54 -17.62 15.29
N GLY A 68 3.20 -18.85 14.89
CA GLY A 68 2.44 -19.18 13.68
C GLY A 68 3.05 -18.91 12.30
N THR A 69 4.16 -18.18 12.19
CA THR A 69 4.82 -17.98 10.89
C THR A 69 5.54 -19.25 10.51
N SER A 70 5.06 -19.92 9.46
CA SER A 70 5.90 -20.82 8.67
C SER A 70 7.19 -20.08 8.32
N GLY A 71 8.34 -20.74 8.37
CA GLY A 71 9.61 -20.12 8.00
C GLY A 71 10.58 -19.83 9.14
N VAL A 72 11.76 -19.33 8.76
CA VAL A 72 12.92 -19.16 9.63
C VAL A 72 13.41 -17.72 9.52
N GLU A 73 13.62 -17.05 10.65
CA GLU A 73 14.28 -15.74 10.65
C GLU A 73 15.76 -15.90 10.27
N VAL A 74 16.20 -15.12 9.29
CA VAL A 74 17.56 -15.20 8.74
C VAL A 74 18.22 -13.84 8.70
N ASP A 75 19.56 -13.81 8.75
CA ASP A 75 20.30 -12.56 8.59
C ASP A 75 20.13 -12.02 7.15
N PRO A 76 19.70 -10.76 6.96
CA PRO A 76 19.44 -10.21 5.63
C PRO A 76 20.72 -10.09 4.78
N LEU A 77 21.85 -9.73 5.39
CA LEU A 77 23.12 -9.51 4.67
C LEU A 77 23.69 -10.85 4.18
N GLU A 78 23.63 -11.89 5.01
CA GLU A 78 24.11 -13.23 4.64
C GLU A 78 23.29 -13.86 3.50
N ASN A 79 22.02 -13.43 3.33
CA ASN A 79 21.10 -13.96 2.34
C ASN A 79 20.91 -13.05 1.10
N GLY A 80 21.62 -11.92 1.05
CA GLY A 80 21.51 -10.97 -0.05
C GLY A 80 20.13 -10.32 -0.17
N VAL A 81 19.47 -10.12 0.96
CA VAL A 81 18.15 -9.49 1.07
C VAL A 81 18.34 -8.05 1.55
N TRP A 82 17.82 -7.08 0.80
CA TRP A 82 17.71 -5.71 1.29
C TRP A 82 16.54 -5.62 2.27
N PHE A 83 16.79 -5.30 3.54
CA PHE A 83 15.75 -5.27 4.56
C PHE A 83 16.00 -4.14 5.55
N ALA A 84 15.02 -3.24 5.67
CA ALA A 84 15.05 -2.13 6.61
C ALA A 84 13.96 -2.26 7.67
N ASN A 85 14.34 -1.94 8.91
CA ASN A 85 13.42 -1.92 10.05
C ASN A 85 12.62 -0.63 10.13
N GLN A 86 11.43 -0.75 10.71
CA GLN A 86 10.63 0.40 11.07
C GLN A 86 11.19 1.01 12.35
N VAL A 87 11.67 2.25 12.23
CA VAL A 87 12.21 3.03 13.35
C VAL A 87 11.34 4.23 13.70
N ILE A 88 10.34 4.54 12.88
CA ILE A 88 9.37 5.62 13.06
C ILE A 88 7.95 5.08 12.89
N ASN A 89 7.00 5.60 13.67
CA ASN A 89 5.59 5.26 13.55
C ASN A 89 4.98 5.83 12.26
N ASN A 90 3.87 5.24 11.80
CA ASN A 90 3.15 5.65 10.60
C ASN A 90 3.91 5.49 9.26
N SER A 91 5.19 5.10 9.27
CA SER A 91 5.97 4.87 8.04
C SER A 91 5.82 3.45 7.46
N CYS A 92 5.02 2.57 8.10
CA CYS A 92 4.91 1.15 7.78
C CYS A 92 4.58 0.88 6.30
N GLY A 93 3.62 1.62 5.71
CA GLY A 93 3.24 1.44 4.31
C GLY A 93 4.38 1.74 3.33
N THR A 94 5.04 2.88 3.49
CA THR A 94 6.21 3.25 2.67
C THR A 94 7.37 2.29 2.87
N LEU A 95 7.62 1.87 4.11
CA LEU A 95 8.67 0.91 4.40
C LEU A 95 8.41 -0.44 3.75
N ALA A 96 7.18 -0.96 3.80
CA ALA A 96 6.81 -2.20 3.14
C ALA A 96 6.98 -2.10 1.62
N ALA A 97 6.57 -0.98 1.02
CA ALA A 97 6.77 -0.73 -0.40
C ALA A 97 8.26 -0.70 -0.78
N LEU A 98 9.10 -0.04 0.03
CA LEU A 98 10.54 0.05 -0.19
C LEU A 98 11.25 -1.29 0.02
N ASN A 99 10.93 -2.01 1.09
CA ASN A 99 11.42 -3.39 1.32
C ASN A 99 11.07 -4.31 0.14
N ALA A 100 9.90 -4.14 -0.48
CA ALA A 100 9.55 -4.86 -1.70
C ALA A 100 10.44 -4.42 -2.88
N VAL A 101 10.35 -3.16 -3.32
CA VAL A 101 10.96 -2.73 -4.60
C VAL A 101 12.49 -2.79 -4.59
N MET A 102 13.15 -2.58 -3.46
CA MET A 102 14.62 -2.65 -3.35
C MET A 102 15.19 -4.05 -3.67
N ASN A 103 14.35 -5.08 -3.57
CA ASN A 103 14.70 -6.46 -3.91
C ASN A 103 14.19 -6.91 -5.29
N ILE A 104 13.37 -6.09 -5.98
CA ILE A 104 12.95 -6.37 -7.35
C ILE A 104 14.13 -6.14 -8.28
N ARG A 105 14.51 -7.18 -9.03
CA ARG A 105 15.63 -7.10 -9.97
C ARG A 105 15.29 -6.15 -11.13
N PRO A 106 16.21 -5.26 -11.54
CA PRO A 106 16.03 -4.45 -12.74
C PRO A 106 15.76 -5.33 -13.98
N GLN A 107 14.80 -4.92 -14.80
CA GLN A 107 14.43 -5.63 -16.02
C GLN A 107 14.52 -4.67 -17.20
N ALA A 108 15.60 -4.79 -17.97
CA ALA A 108 15.77 -4.03 -19.19
C ALA A 108 14.80 -4.53 -20.26
N SER A 109 14.12 -3.61 -20.94
CA SER A 109 13.24 -3.91 -22.07
C SER A 109 13.72 -3.19 -23.32
N SER A 110 13.43 -3.78 -24.50
CA SER A 110 13.61 -3.09 -25.78
C SER A 110 12.69 -1.87 -25.93
N ASN A 111 11.61 -1.83 -25.14
CA ASN A 111 10.74 -0.67 -24.99
C ASN A 111 11.07 0.04 -23.66
N PRO A 112 11.62 1.28 -23.68
CA PRO A 112 12.01 2.01 -22.48
C PRO A 112 10.89 2.14 -21.44
N ASP A 113 9.64 2.30 -21.88
CA ASP A 113 8.47 2.45 -20.99
C ASP A 113 8.09 1.15 -20.26
N GLU A 114 8.66 0.01 -20.66
CA GLU A 114 8.50 -1.30 -20.00
C GLU A 114 9.71 -1.66 -19.12
N THR A 115 10.72 -0.77 -19.02
CA THR A 115 11.89 -1.02 -18.19
C THR A 115 11.56 -0.87 -16.72
N VAL A 116 11.90 -1.88 -15.92
CA VAL A 116 11.78 -1.85 -14.46
C VAL A 116 13.11 -1.42 -13.87
N GLU A 117 13.12 -0.28 -13.18
CA GLU A 117 14.28 0.29 -12.50
C GLU A 117 13.86 1.06 -11.25
N LEU A 118 14.73 1.08 -10.23
CA LEU A 118 14.50 1.79 -8.98
C LEU A 118 14.59 3.31 -9.14
N GLY A 119 15.42 3.76 -10.08
CA GLY A 119 15.76 5.17 -10.25
C GLY A 119 16.98 5.57 -9.40
N PRO A 120 17.61 6.70 -9.75
CA PRO A 120 18.94 7.06 -9.24
C PRO A 120 18.97 7.29 -7.73
N GLU A 121 17.89 7.81 -7.14
CA GLU A 121 17.85 8.07 -5.69
C GLU A 121 17.85 6.77 -4.89
N LEU A 122 16.95 5.84 -5.23
CA LEU A 122 16.85 4.55 -4.55
C LEU A 122 18.04 3.64 -4.87
N ASP A 123 18.61 3.71 -6.09
CA ASP A 123 19.86 3.02 -6.42
C ASP A 123 21.02 3.55 -5.55
N ASN A 124 21.20 4.88 -5.45
CA ASN A 124 22.22 5.46 -4.58
C ASN A 124 22.03 5.06 -3.11
N LEU A 125 20.78 5.01 -2.65
CA LEU A 125 20.46 4.60 -1.30
C LEU A 125 20.79 3.12 -1.07
N ARG A 126 20.47 2.24 -2.03
CA ARG A 126 20.80 0.82 -1.99
C ARG A 126 22.31 0.60 -1.94
N ASP A 127 23.05 1.34 -2.76
CA ASP A 127 24.51 1.26 -2.82
C ASP A 127 25.18 1.81 -1.55
N PHE A 128 24.69 2.94 -1.04
CA PHE A 128 25.17 3.52 0.22
C PHE A 128 24.89 2.62 1.42
N GLY A 129 23.71 2.00 1.45
CA GLY A 129 23.27 1.07 2.48
C GLY A 129 23.89 -0.32 2.40
N ALA A 130 24.71 -0.60 1.37
CA ALA A 130 25.28 -1.93 1.18
C ALA A 130 26.14 -2.35 2.38
N GLY A 131 25.79 -3.48 3.01
CA GLY A 131 26.49 -4.00 4.18
C GLY A 131 26.07 -3.40 5.52
N MET A 132 25.09 -2.49 5.54
CA MET A 132 24.55 -1.93 6.79
C MET A 132 23.50 -2.85 7.41
N GLY A 133 23.36 -2.78 8.74
CA GLY A 133 22.31 -3.51 9.45
C GLY A 133 20.91 -2.94 9.15
N SER A 134 19.88 -3.77 9.32
CA SER A 134 18.49 -3.41 9.01
C SER A 134 17.96 -2.20 9.81
N GLN A 135 18.41 -2.02 11.06
CA GLN A 135 18.10 -0.84 11.86
C GLN A 135 18.74 0.43 11.31
N ASP A 136 20.00 0.37 10.87
CA ASP A 136 20.69 1.52 10.29
C ASP A 136 20.03 1.92 8.96
N LEU A 137 19.67 0.95 8.12
CA LEU A 137 18.87 1.20 6.91
C LEU A 137 17.54 1.87 7.23
N GLY A 138 16.86 1.41 8.29
CA GLY A 138 15.66 2.05 8.82
C GLY A 138 15.87 3.51 9.17
N HIS A 139 16.96 3.83 9.88
CA HIS A 139 17.31 5.20 10.24
C HIS A 139 17.66 6.07 9.03
N ILE A 140 18.33 5.53 8.02
CA ILE A 140 18.65 6.28 6.79
C ILE A 140 17.35 6.63 6.05
N LEU A 141 16.46 5.66 5.87
CA LEU A 141 15.15 5.88 5.24
C LEU A 141 14.34 6.93 5.97
N SER A 142 14.23 6.77 7.29
CA SER A 142 13.41 7.64 8.13
C SER A 142 13.94 9.07 8.19
N SER A 143 15.24 9.25 7.96
CA SER A 143 15.93 10.54 7.94
C SER A 143 15.91 11.21 6.57
N SER A 144 15.51 10.53 5.50
CA SER A 144 15.44 11.11 4.16
C SER A 144 14.31 12.15 4.06
N PRO A 145 14.62 13.44 3.83
CA PRO A 145 13.59 14.45 3.67
C PRO A 145 12.71 14.20 2.43
N HIS A 146 13.31 13.71 1.35
CA HIS A 146 12.59 13.43 0.11
C HIS A 146 11.57 12.30 0.29
N ILE A 147 11.98 11.17 0.88
CA ILE A 147 11.06 10.05 1.14
C ILE A 147 9.91 10.49 2.06
N ARG A 148 10.23 11.26 3.11
CA ARG A 148 9.21 11.79 4.04
C ARG A 148 8.25 12.77 3.37
N GLU A 149 8.74 13.63 2.47
CA GLU A 149 7.92 14.57 1.71
C GLU A 149 6.97 13.83 0.76
N VAL A 150 7.49 12.85 0.00
CA VAL A 150 6.66 12.02 -0.90
C VAL A 150 5.61 11.27 -0.10
N HIS A 151 5.99 10.62 1.00
CA HIS A 151 5.07 9.92 1.91
C HIS A 151 3.94 10.84 2.43
N ASN A 152 4.30 11.99 3.00
CA ASN A 152 3.33 12.92 3.57
C ASN A 152 2.46 13.61 2.51
N SER A 153 2.87 13.64 1.24
CA SER A 153 2.09 14.24 0.15
C SER A 153 0.72 13.55 -0.05
N PHE A 154 0.56 12.29 0.39
CA PHE A 154 -0.69 11.55 0.28
C PHE A 154 -1.53 11.57 1.55
N SER A 155 -1.02 12.20 2.61
CA SER A 155 -1.71 12.29 3.87
C SER A 155 -2.83 13.31 3.80
N LYS A 156 -3.91 13.04 4.53
CA LYS A 156 -5.05 13.95 4.59
C LYS A 156 -4.54 15.32 5.05
N SER A 157 -4.73 16.34 4.23
CA SER A 157 -4.53 17.73 4.61
C SER A 157 -5.43 18.03 5.82
N SER A 158 -4.92 17.91 7.03
CA SER A 158 -5.64 18.29 8.25
C SER A 158 -5.15 19.66 8.71
N PRO A 159 -5.82 20.75 8.33
CA PRO A 159 -5.50 22.10 8.81
C PRO A 159 -5.82 22.31 10.30
N PHE A 160 -6.43 21.32 10.96
CA PHE A 160 -6.66 21.32 12.38
C PHE A 160 -5.72 20.31 13.05
N ALA A 161 -4.80 20.82 13.87
CA ALA A 161 -4.21 20.02 14.94
C ALA A 161 -5.33 19.75 15.96
N LEU A 162 -6.06 18.65 15.78
CA LEU A 162 -7.06 18.23 16.76
C LEU A 162 -6.33 17.84 18.04
N ASP A 163 -6.51 18.66 19.08
CA ASP A 163 -6.08 18.39 20.44
C ASP A 163 -6.57 16.99 20.85
N PRO A 164 -5.66 16.03 21.10
CA PRO A 164 -6.03 14.68 21.53
C PRO A 164 -6.90 14.67 22.79
N THR A 165 -6.80 15.70 23.63
CA THR A 165 -7.57 15.83 24.87
C THR A 165 -9.00 16.35 24.64
N ALA A 166 -9.32 16.87 23.44
CA ALA A 166 -10.66 17.37 23.13
C ALA A 166 -11.71 16.24 23.01
N PHE A 167 -11.26 14.99 22.84
CA PHE A 167 -12.13 13.81 22.71
C PHE A 167 -11.54 12.63 23.51
N PRO A 168 -11.60 12.65 24.85
CA PRO A 168 -10.99 11.63 25.70
C PRO A 168 -11.66 10.24 25.57
N ASP A 169 -12.93 10.20 25.15
CA ASP A 169 -13.69 8.97 24.93
C ASP A 169 -13.52 8.39 23.52
N ARG A 170 -12.60 8.93 22.72
CA ARG A 170 -12.33 8.38 21.39
C ARG A 170 -11.72 7.01 21.56
N GLU A 171 -12.42 5.96 21.10
CA GLU A 171 -11.91 4.60 21.09
C GLU A 171 -10.48 4.59 20.51
N LYS A 172 -9.58 3.84 21.14
CA LYS A 172 -8.23 3.63 20.59
C LYS A 172 -8.40 3.09 19.18
N GLU A 173 -7.98 3.86 18.19
CA GLU A 173 -8.04 3.42 16.79
C GLU A 173 -7.26 2.12 16.65
N ASP A 174 -7.85 1.15 15.95
CA ASP A 174 -7.19 -0.12 15.66
C ASP A 174 -5.88 0.14 14.91
N ALA A 175 -4.78 -0.45 15.39
CA ALA A 175 -3.49 -0.38 14.73
C ALA A 175 -3.43 -1.41 13.60
N TYR A 176 -3.03 -0.97 12.41
CA TYR A 176 -2.83 -1.84 11.24
C TYR A 176 -1.36 -1.85 10.86
N HIS A 177 -0.89 -2.99 10.36
CA HIS A 177 0.51 -3.21 10.02
C HIS A 177 0.70 -3.79 8.63
N PHE A 178 1.72 -3.30 7.92
CA PHE A 178 2.09 -3.71 6.57
C PHE A 178 3.30 -4.65 6.59
N VAL A 179 3.23 -5.72 5.80
CA VAL A 179 4.35 -6.61 5.49
C VAL A 179 4.44 -6.84 3.99
N ALA A 180 5.63 -7.15 3.48
CA ALA A 180 5.83 -7.48 2.07
C ALA A 180 6.20 -8.96 1.88
N TYR A 181 5.69 -9.58 0.81
CA TYR A 181 6.03 -10.93 0.37
C TYR A 181 6.56 -10.91 -1.06
N LEU A 182 7.72 -11.52 -1.30
CA LEU A 182 8.30 -11.58 -2.65
C LEU A 182 9.38 -12.68 -2.76
N PRO A 183 9.61 -13.21 -3.97
CA PRO A 183 10.68 -14.15 -4.22
C PRO A 183 12.02 -13.42 -4.33
N ILE A 184 13.01 -13.82 -3.54
CA ILE A 184 14.40 -13.33 -3.62
C ILE A 184 15.30 -14.55 -3.78
N ASN A 185 16.08 -14.57 -4.86
CA ASN A 185 17.02 -15.66 -5.16
C ASN A 185 16.38 -17.07 -5.13
N GLY A 186 15.13 -17.19 -5.62
CA GLY A 186 14.41 -18.47 -5.68
C GLY A 186 13.81 -18.92 -4.35
N ILE A 187 13.66 -18.02 -3.37
CA ILE A 187 13.05 -18.30 -2.08
C ILE A 187 12.01 -17.23 -1.75
N LEU A 188 10.86 -17.62 -1.23
CA LEU A 188 9.85 -16.68 -0.75
C LEU A 188 10.27 -16.08 0.60
N TYR A 189 10.29 -14.75 0.68
CA TYR A 189 10.55 -14.01 1.91
C TYR A 189 9.32 -13.22 2.37
N GLU A 190 9.18 -13.09 3.69
CA GLU A 190 8.33 -12.10 4.35
C GLU A 190 9.21 -11.03 4.98
N LEU A 191 8.97 -9.77 4.61
CA LEU A 191 9.68 -8.60 5.09
C LEU A 191 8.75 -7.78 5.98
N ASP A 192 8.82 -8.03 7.29
CA ASP A 192 8.10 -7.31 8.33
C ASP A 192 9.02 -6.31 9.02
N GLY A 193 8.80 -5.01 8.81
CA GLY A 193 9.65 -3.96 9.37
C GLY A 193 9.71 -3.91 10.91
N LEU A 194 8.72 -4.48 11.61
CA LEU A 194 8.71 -4.57 13.08
C LEU A 194 9.48 -5.78 13.61
N ARG A 195 9.79 -6.76 12.77
CA ARG A 195 10.62 -7.91 13.15
C ARG A 195 12.10 -7.59 13.04
N ARG A 196 12.92 -8.27 13.85
CA ARG A 196 14.37 -8.06 13.82
C ARG A 196 14.99 -8.39 12.47
N ASN A 197 14.49 -9.44 11.82
CA ASN A 197 15.05 -10.05 10.63
C ASN A 197 13.93 -10.46 9.66
N PRO A 198 14.23 -10.60 8.34
CA PRO A 198 13.29 -11.17 7.39
C PRO A 198 13.02 -12.66 7.69
N ILE A 199 11.83 -13.13 7.31
CA ILE A 199 11.46 -14.55 7.45
C ILE A 199 11.60 -15.20 6.08
N MET A 200 12.37 -16.29 6.04
CA MET A 200 12.54 -17.15 4.89
C MET A 200 11.50 -18.29 4.96
N HIS A 201 10.62 -18.41 3.96
CA HIS A 201 9.53 -19.40 3.95
C HIS A 201 9.94 -20.70 3.27
N ALA A 202 9.90 -20.72 1.93
CA ALA A 202 10.16 -21.92 1.13
C ALA A 202 10.84 -21.57 -0.19
N PRO A 203 11.63 -22.50 -0.77
CA PRO A 203 12.09 -22.39 -2.14
C PRO A 203 10.91 -22.31 -3.10
N VAL A 204 11.05 -21.48 -4.13
CA VAL A 204 10.03 -21.28 -5.17
C VAL A 204 10.67 -21.44 -6.55
N GLU A 205 9.93 -22.04 -7.46
CA GLU A 205 10.38 -22.17 -8.85
C GLU A 205 10.43 -20.81 -9.56
N GLU A 206 11.20 -20.72 -10.63
CA GLU A 206 11.21 -19.52 -11.47
C GLU A 206 9.84 -19.26 -12.09
N GLY A 207 9.53 -17.98 -12.34
CA GLY A 207 8.23 -17.56 -12.85
C GLY A 207 7.24 -17.29 -11.71
N ASP A 208 5.96 -17.57 -11.94
CA ASP A 208 4.87 -17.15 -11.04
C ASP A 208 4.50 -18.17 -9.95
N ALA A 209 5.19 -19.31 -9.89
CA ALA A 209 4.89 -20.38 -8.94
C ALA A 209 4.99 -19.93 -7.47
N TRP A 210 5.77 -18.88 -7.18
CA TRP A 210 5.88 -18.31 -5.84
C TRP A 210 4.56 -17.76 -5.30
N LEU A 211 3.62 -17.37 -6.18
CA LEU A 211 2.32 -16.83 -5.77
C LEU A 211 1.47 -17.87 -5.05
N ASP A 212 1.58 -19.16 -5.40
CA ASP A 212 0.86 -20.23 -4.71
C ASP A 212 1.36 -20.40 -3.27
N THR A 213 2.70 -20.40 -3.10
CA THR A 213 3.32 -20.45 -1.77
C THR A 213 3.00 -19.20 -0.94
N ALA A 214 3.00 -18.01 -1.56
CA ALA A 214 2.64 -16.77 -0.89
C ALA A 214 1.16 -16.76 -0.48
N ARG A 215 0.27 -17.28 -1.34
CA ARG A 215 -1.15 -17.46 -1.05
C ARG A 215 -1.35 -18.34 0.17
N GLU A 216 -0.75 -19.53 0.21
CA GLU A 216 -0.86 -20.45 1.34
C GLU A 216 -0.35 -19.81 2.65
N THR A 217 0.75 -19.06 2.58
CA THR A 217 1.32 -18.34 3.72
C THR A 217 0.36 -17.26 4.25
N ILE A 218 -0.21 -16.45 3.35
CA ILE A 218 -1.15 -15.38 3.70
C ILE A 218 -2.47 -15.96 4.22
N GLU A 219 -3.01 -17.01 3.58
CA GLU A 219 -4.22 -17.70 4.02
C GLU A 219 -4.04 -18.32 5.42
N SER A 220 -2.87 -18.91 5.69
CA SER A 220 -2.52 -19.42 7.03
C SER A 220 -2.54 -18.31 8.07
N ARG A 221 -1.98 -17.13 7.74
CA ARG A 221 -2.01 -15.94 8.61
C ARG A 221 -3.42 -15.40 8.81
N ILE A 222 -4.25 -15.33 7.77
CA ILE A 222 -5.66 -14.92 7.91
C ILE A 222 -6.41 -15.90 8.82
N GLY A 223 -6.09 -17.19 8.73
CA GLY A 223 -6.66 -18.25 9.57
C GLY A 223 -6.36 -18.12 11.06
N THR A 224 -5.39 -17.31 11.47
CA THR A 224 -5.12 -17.03 12.90
C THR A 224 -6.09 -16.02 13.51
N TYR A 225 -6.87 -15.31 12.69
CA TYR A 225 -7.85 -14.32 13.15
C TYR A 225 -9.24 -14.96 13.36
N PRO A 226 -10.08 -14.38 14.23
CA PRO A 226 -11.44 -14.88 14.44
C PRO A 226 -12.23 -14.99 13.13
N PRO A 227 -13.03 -16.06 12.93
CA PRO A 227 -13.89 -16.17 11.75
C PRO A 227 -14.77 -14.94 11.55
N GLY A 228 -14.81 -14.42 10.32
CA GLY A 228 -15.52 -13.18 10.00
C GLY A 228 -14.71 -11.89 10.18
N SER A 229 -13.42 -11.98 10.55
CA SER A 229 -12.51 -10.84 10.47
C SER A 229 -12.32 -10.45 9.00
N LEU A 230 -12.68 -9.21 8.65
CA LEU A 230 -12.59 -8.69 7.27
C LEU A 230 -11.58 -7.56 7.12
N MET A 231 -10.89 -7.19 8.21
CA MET A 231 -10.02 -6.02 8.25
C MET A 231 -8.61 -6.35 7.74
N PHE A 232 -8.57 -6.79 6.48
CA PHE A 232 -7.36 -7.08 5.72
C PHE A 232 -7.39 -6.32 4.40
N ASN A 233 -6.22 -5.96 3.89
CA ASN A 233 -6.06 -5.50 2.52
C ASN A 233 -4.81 -6.16 1.93
N LEU A 234 -4.86 -6.50 0.66
CA LEU A 234 -3.76 -7.10 -0.06
C LEU A 234 -3.54 -6.32 -1.35
N LEU A 235 -2.33 -5.83 -1.52
CA LEU A 235 -1.88 -5.16 -2.73
C LEU A 235 -0.86 -6.05 -3.45
N CYS A 236 -0.77 -5.90 -4.77
CA CYS A 236 0.30 -6.48 -5.56
C CYS A 236 1.08 -5.38 -6.28
N VAL A 237 2.40 -5.51 -6.27
CA VAL A 237 3.32 -4.71 -7.09
C VAL A 237 3.55 -5.49 -8.38
N ARG A 238 3.08 -4.96 -9.51
CA ARG A 238 3.17 -5.60 -10.82
C ARG A 238 3.83 -4.69 -11.86
N SER A 239 4.27 -5.24 -12.99
CA SER A 239 4.75 -4.38 -14.09
C SER A 239 3.62 -3.50 -14.63
N ALA A 240 3.95 -2.26 -14.98
CA ALA A 240 3.02 -1.32 -15.57
C ALA A 240 2.36 -1.91 -16.83
N ALA A 241 1.03 -1.95 -16.86
CA ALA A 241 0.30 -2.68 -17.89
C ALA A 241 0.20 -1.88 -19.21
N ILE A 242 -0.01 -0.55 -19.11
CA ILE A 242 -0.29 0.33 -20.25
C ILE A 242 0.79 0.25 -21.34
N PRO A 243 2.10 0.38 -21.06
CA PRO A 243 3.13 0.34 -22.10
C PRO A 243 3.14 -0.97 -22.88
N ARG A 244 3.06 -2.10 -22.17
CA ARG A 244 3.00 -3.45 -22.76
C ARG A 244 1.76 -3.60 -23.66
N LEU A 245 0.59 -3.20 -23.19
CA LEU A 245 -0.66 -3.30 -23.95
C LEU A 245 -0.61 -2.45 -25.22
N GLN A 246 -0.09 -1.23 -25.14
CA GLN A 246 0.12 -0.37 -26.31
C GLN A 246 1.08 -0.98 -27.32
N ARG A 247 2.21 -1.53 -26.86
CA ARG A 247 3.16 -2.23 -27.74
C ARG A 247 2.50 -3.40 -28.45
N LEU A 248 1.78 -4.26 -27.72
CA LEU A 248 1.10 -5.43 -28.31
C LEU A 248 0.04 -5.01 -29.35
N LEU A 249 -0.73 -3.96 -29.11
CA LEU A 249 -1.72 -3.45 -30.07
C LEU A 249 -1.08 -2.85 -31.34
N ASN A 250 0.09 -2.24 -31.20
CA ASN A 250 0.84 -1.65 -32.31
C ASN A 250 1.65 -2.69 -33.09
N ASP A 251 1.86 -3.89 -32.55
CA ASP A 251 2.55 -4.96 -33.24
C ASP A 251 1.67 -5.53 -34.37
N PRO A 252 2.12 -5.51 -35.64
CA PRO A 252 1.36 -6.03 -36.77
C PRO A 252 1.14 -7.55 -36.69
N THR A 253 1.95 -8.28 -35.93
CA THR A 253 1.84 -9.73 -35.76
C THR A 253 0.77 -10.16 -34.77
N THR A 254 0.23 -9.22 -33.98
CA THR A 254 -0.81 -9.49 -32.98
C THR A 254 -2.12 -9.95 -33.63
N PRO A 255 -2.63 -11.16 -33.30
CA PRO A 255 -3.85 -11.72 -33.89
C PRO A 255 -5.08 -10.85 -33.69
N ALA A 256 -5.94 -10.81 -34.71
CA ALA A 256 -7.15 -9.99 -34.69
C ALA A 256 -8.11 -10.38 -33.55
N GLU A 257 -8.21 -11.67 -33.23
CA GLU A 257 -9.07 -12.14 -32.13
C GLU A 257 -8.63 -11.63 -30.74
N VAL A 258 -7.32 -11.41 -30.53
CA VAL A 258 -6.79 -10.93 -29.24
C VAL A 258 -6.77 -9.40 -29.15
N ARG A 259 -6.74 -8.70 -30.29
CA ARG A 259 -6.71 -7.22 -30.33
C ARG A 259 -7.88 -6.58 -29.58
N PHE A 260 -9.09 -7.14 -29.70
CA PHE A 260 -10.25 -6.61 -28.99
C PHE A 260 -10.08 -6.71 -27.46
N GLN A 261 -9.60 -7.84 -26.96
CA GLN A 261 -9.33 -8.05 -25.54
C GLN A 261 -8.22 -7.10 -25.03
N LEU A 262 -7.15 -6.92 -25.81
CA LEU A 262 -6.08 -5.99 -25.46
C LEU A 262 -6.53 -4.52 -25.46
N GLN A 263 -7.44 -4.15 -26.36
CA GLN A 263 -8.04 -2.80 -26.39
C GLN A 263 -8.88 -2.55 -25.15
N ASP A 264 -9.75 -3.50 -24.78
CA ASP A 264 -10.56 -3.43 -23.57
C ASP A 264 -9.69 -3.32 -22.30
N GLN A 265 -8.66 -4.16 -22.18
CA GLN A 265 -7.68 -4.07 -21.09
C GLN A 265 -6.97 -2.71 -21.04
N LEU A 266 -6.58 -2.17 -22.20
CA LEU A 266 -5.91 -0.86 -22.25
C LEU A 266 -6.84 0.27 -21.82
N GLU A 267 -8.10 0.23 -22.21
CA GLU A 267 -9.11 1.21 -21.80
C GLU A 267 -9.41 1.12 -20.30
N HIS A 268 -9.49 -0.10 -19.77
CA HIS A 268 -9.64 -0.35 -18.34
C HIS A 268 -8.49 0.28 -17.54
N GLU A 269 -7.23 -0.04 -17.90
CA GLU A 269 -6.04 0.49 -17.22
C GLU A 269 -5.93 2.01 -17.34
N ARG A 270 -6.28 2.59 -18.49
CA ARG A 270 -6.30 4.06 -18.68
C ARG A 270 -7.34 4.72 -17.80
N THR A 271 -8.55 4.17 -17.75
CA THR A 271 -9.64 4.70 -16.91
C THR A 271 -9.26 4.64 -15.44
N LYS A 272 -8.68 3.52 -15.01
CA LYS A 272 -8.16 3.33 -13.66
C LYS A 272 -7.08 4.38 -13.32
N SER A 273 -6.09 4.56 -14.20
CA SER A 273 -5.02 5.56 -14.01
C SER A 273 -5.58 6.98 -13.91
N GLN A 274 -6.50 7.38 -14.80
CA GLN A 274 -7.11 8.71 -14.78
C GLN A 274 -7.92 8.96 -13.50
N ARG A 275 -8.67 7.94 -13.05
CA ARG A 275 -9.41 8.02 -11.79
C ARG A 275 -8.45 8.14 -10.61
N GLY A 276 -7.38 7.36 -10.59
CA GLY A 276 -6.37 7.42 -9.53
C GLY A 276 -5.67 8.77 -9.46
N GLU A 277 -5.32 9.37 -10.60
CA GLU A 277 -4.77 10.73 -10.67
C GLU A 277 -5.74 11.78 -10.08
N MET A 278 -7.03 11.68 -10.42
CA MET A 278 -8.06 12.55 -9.85
C MET A 278 -8.18 12.37 -8.33
N GLU A 279 -8.26 11.14 -7.85
CA GLU A 279 -8.37 10.84 -6.41
C GLU A 279 -7.13 11.31 -5.64
N ASN A 280 -5.92 11.09 -6.17
CA ASN A 280 -4.68 11.59 -5.58
C ASN A 280 -4.61 13.12 -5.58
N SER A 281 -5.10 13.78 -6.64
CA SER A 281 -5.23 15.23 -6.65
C SER A 281 -6.17 15.73 -5.56
N LEU A 282 -7.25 15.01 -5.25
CA LEU A 282 -8.18 15.35 -4.17
C LEU A 282 -7.54 15.11 -2.79
N ARG A 283 -6.79 14.02 -2.60
CA ARG A 283 -6.06 13.72 -1.35
C ARG A 283 -5.06 14.82 -0.99
N ARG A 284 -4.35 15.34 -2.00
CA ARG A 284 -3.36 16.43 -1.90
C ARG A 284 -3.98 17.81 -1.69
N HIS A 285 -5.26 17.99 -1.97
CA HIS A 285 -5.88 19.31 -1.96
C HIS A 285 -6.49 19.65 -0.60
N ASN A 286 -6.24 20.88 -0.11
CA ASN A 286 -6.94 21.39 1.05
C ASN A 286 -8.38 21.79 0.69
N LEU A 287 -9.35 20.95 1.04
CA LEU A 287 -10.77 21.17 0.73
C LEU A 287 -11.50 22.12 1.70
N LEU A 288 -10.85 22.63 2.76
CA LEU A 288 -11.51 23.55 3.69
C LEU A 288 -12.07 24.82 3.06
N PRO A 289 -11.34 25.53 2.17
CA PRO A 289 -11.89 26.71 1.51
C PRO A 289 -13.17 26.40 0.74
N THR A 290 -13.22 25.24 0.08
CA THR A 290 -14.40 24.75 -0.64
C THR A 290 -15.56 24.48 0.30
N VAL A 291 -15.31 23.81 1.42
CA VAL A 291 -16.32 23.55 2.46
C VAL A 291 -16.84 24.87 3.03
N PHE A 292 -15.97 25.82 3.37
CA PHE A 292 -16.36 27.13 3.89
C PHE A 292 -17.22 27.91 2.90
N ALA A 293 -16.81 27.95 1.62
CA ALA A 293 -17.57 28.62 0.56
C ALA A 293 -18.97 28.01 0.39
N LEU A 294 -19.09 26.68 0.47
CA LEU A 294 -20.38 25.99 0.43
C LEU A 294 -21.27 26.39 1.60
N PHE A 295 -20.76 26.37 2.84
CA PHE A 295 -21.52 26.78 4.02
C PHE A 295 -21.95 28.25 3.95
N LYS A 296 -21.08 29.13 3.46
CA LYS A 296 -21.41 30.54 3.24
C LYS A 296 -22.56 30.70 2.24
N ALA A 297 -22.48 30.04 1.08
CA ALA A 297 -23.53 30.10 0.06
C ALA A 297 -24.87 29.51 0.56
N MET A 298 -24.83 28.46 1.37
CA MET A 298 -26.03 27.90 2.02
C MET A 298 -26.65 28.87 3.04
N GLY A 299 -25.81 29.60 3.77
CA GLY A 299 -26.25 30.66 4.68
C GLY A 299 -26.91 31.81 3.94
N GLU A 300 -26.29 32.31 2.86
CA GLU A 300 -26.82 33.39 2.01
C GLU A 300 -28.17 33.02 1.37
N LYS A 301 -28.36 31.75 1.00
CA LYS A 301 -29.64 31.24 0.46
C LYS A 301 -30.67 30.90 1.54
N GLY A 302 -30.33 31.02 2.82
CA GLY A 302 -31.23 30.72 3.94
C GLY A 302 -31.59 29.23 4.10
N VAL A 303 -30.87 28.32 3.42
CA VAL A 303 -31.18 26.88 3.44
C VAL A 303 -30.46 26.11 4.55
N ILE A 304 -29.46 26.74 5.19
CA ILE A 304 -28.60 26.08 6.19
C ILE A 304 -29.38 25.57 7.42
N GLY A 305 -30.36 26.35 7.91
CA GLY A 305 -31.15 25.98 9.08
C GLY A 305 -31.94 24.68 8.86
N LYS A 306 -32.68 24.61 7.75
CA LYS A 306 -33.44 23.42 7.35
C LYS A 306 -32.52 22.20 7.17
N ALA A 307 -31.38 22.38 6.51
CA ALA A 307 -30.43 21.28 6.30
C ALA A 307 -29.86 20.73 7.62
N VAL A 308 -29.56 21.60 8.59
CA VAL A 308 -29.07 21.19 9.93
C VAL A 308 -30.14 20.44 10.71
N GLU A 309 -31.40 20.88 10.66
CA GLU A 309 -32.51 20.19 11.33
C GLU A 309 -32.75 18.80 10.73
N GLU A 310 -32.78 18.69 9.40
CA GLU A 310 -32.91 17.40 8.72
C GLU A 310 -31.75 16.45 9.06
N ALA A 311 -30.52 16.97 9.12
CA ALA A 311 -29.35 16.19 9.51
C ALA A 311 -29.45 15.69 10.97
N ARG A 312 -29.90 16.54 11.90
CA ARG A 312 -30.11 16.17 13.31
C ARG A 312 -31.19 15.09 13.46
N ALA A 313 -32.31 15.23 12.74
CA ALA A 313 -33.38 14.23 12.75
C ALA A 313 -32.90 12.86 12.26
N LYS A 314 -32.19 12.83 11.12
CA LYS A 314 -31.58 11.59 10.59
C LYS A 314 -30.53 11.00 11.56
N GLY A 315 -29.74 11.84 12.20
CA GLY A 315 -28.75 11.41 13.21
C GLY A 315 -29.41 10.72 14.41
N LYS A 316 -30.54 11.25 14.87
CA LYS A 316 -31.33 10.66 15.97
C LYS A 316 -31.90 9.29 15.58
N ASP A 317 -32.55 9.19 14.41
CA ASP A 317 -33.09 7.91 13.88
C ASP A 317 -31.97 6.86 13.72
N ARG A 318 -30.78 7.24 13.24
CA ARG A 318 -29.64 6.32 13.12
C ARG A 318 -29.17 5.80 14.49
N LYS A 319 -29.13 6.66 15.51
CA LYS A 319 -28.72 6.27 16.86
C LYS A 319 -29.75 5.33 17.51
N GLU A 320 -31.03 5.62 17.34
CA GLU A 320 -32.12 4.76 17.82
C GLU A 320 -32.10 3.37 17.14
N ARG A 321 -31.83 3.31 15.83
CA ARG A 321 -31.69 2.04 15.11
C ARG A 321 -30.47 1.22 15.53
N ARG A 322 -29.34 1.87 15.81
CA ARG A 322 -28.14 1.18 16.33
C ARG A 322 -28.38 0.59 17.72
N ALA A 323 -28.97 1.38 18.62
CA ALA A 323 -29.37 0.91 19.95
C ALA A 323 -30.35 -0.27 19.88
N ALA A 324 -31.31 -0.24 18.95
CA ALA A 324 -32.25 -1.35 18.74
C ALA A 324 -31.60 -2.64 18.20
N LYS A 325 -30.42 -2.54 17.58
CA LYS A 325 -29.63 -3.68 17.07
C LYS A 325 -28.58 -4.19 18.07
N GLY A 326 -28.40 -3.52 19.21
CA GLY A 326 -27.35 -3.86 20.18
C GLY A 326 -25.93 -3.54 19.70
N GLU A 327 -25.79 -2.69 18.68
CA GLU A 327 -24.52 -2.12 18.24
C GLU A 327 -24.33 -0.81 19.02
N GLU A 328 -23.48 -0.79 20.06
CA GLU A 328 -23.03 0.47 20.69
C GLU A 328 -22.18 1.31 19.72
#